data_AF-A0A1A8AG55-F1
#
_entry.id   AF-A0A1A8AG55-F1
#
_cell.length_a   1.000
_cell.length_b   1.000
_cell.length_c   1.000
_cell.angle_alpha   90.00
_cell.angle_beta   90.00
_cell.angle_gamma   90.00
#
_symmetry.space_group_name_H-M   'P 1'
#
loop_
_entity.id
_entity.type
_entity.pdbx_description
1 polymer ?
#
loop_
_entity_poly.entity_id
_entity_poly.type
_entity_poly.pdbx_seq_one_letter_code
_entity_poly.pdbx_strand_id
1 'polypeptide(L)'
;VLTGILATVGADFDLRTLRAVRVLRPLKLVSGIPSLQVVLKSIMKAMVPLLQIGLLLFFAILMFAIIGLDFYMGRFHQTCFWVGTDEPAADFPCGLEAPARICGNGTVCREYWLGPNFGITNFDNILFAILTVFQCITMEGWVDILYNVSSSALTVSPDTRDVLNQMFGRFFC
;
A
#
# COMPACT_ATOMS: atom_id res chain seq x y z
N VAL A 1 6.68 29.66 19.48
CA VAL A 1 7.17 28.29 19.23
C VAL A 1 6.81 27.81 17.82
N LEU A 2 5.54 27.91 17.39
CA LEU A 2 5.11 27.56 16.02
C LEU A 2 5.75 28.39 14.88
N THR A 3 6.18 29.62 15.14
CA THR A 3 6.87 30.46 14.15
C THR A 3 8.35 30.11 13.96
N GLY A 4 8.98 29.45 14.94
CA GLY A 4 10.40 29.06 14.88
C GLY A 4 10.63 27.75 14.13
N ILE A 5 9.68 26.81 14.20
CA ILE A 5 9.75 25.53 13.49
C ILE A 5 9.63 25.75 11.96
N LEU A 6 8.91 26.78 11.52
CA LEU A 6 8.81 27.16 10.11
C LEU A 6 10.12 27.74 9.54
N ALA A 7 10.99 28.31 10.37
CA ALA A 7 12.26 28.91 9.93
C ALA A 7 13.36 27.87 9.72
N THR A 8 13.37 26.78 10.50
CA THR A 8 14.38 25.70 10.37
C THR A 8 14.07 24.72 9.25
N VAL A 9 12.81 24.63 8.80
CA VAL A 9 12.42 23.84 7.61
C VAL A 9 12.58 24.67 6.32
N GLY A 10 12.86 25.98 6.42
CA GLY A 10 12.89 26.91 5.29
C GLY A 10 14.19 26.98 4.47
N ALA A 11 15.28 26.34 4.92
CA ALA A 11 16.59 26.51 4.29
C ALA A 11 16.85 25.56 3.09
N ASP A 12 16.08 24.47 2.94
CA ASP A 12 16.25 23.47 1.86
C ASP A 12 15.09 23.43 0.85
N PHE A 13 14.14 24.38 0.92
CA PHE A 13 13.09 24.47 -0.10
C PHE A 13 13.59 25.19 -1.35
N ASP A 14 14.03 24.36 -2.31
CA ASP A 14 14.40 24.68 -3.67
C ASP A 14 13.45 25.69 -4.36
N LEU A 15 13.97 26.70 -5.06
CA LEU A 15 13.17 27.78 -5.71
C LEU A 15 12.13 27.27 -6.72
N ARG A 16 12.20 25.97 -7.08
CA ARG A 16 11.21 25.22 -7.87
C ARG A 16 9.91 24.94 -7.10
N THR A 17 9.94 24.56 -5.82
CA THR A 17 8.73 24.31 -5.02
C THR A 17 7.96 25.59 -4.71
N LEU A 18 8.65 26.72 -4.53
CA LEU A 18 8.01 28.04 -4.38
C LEU A 18 7.23 28.52 -5.62
N ARG A 19 7.56 28.03 -6.82
CA ARG A 19 6.76 28.29 -8.04
C ARG A 19 5.49 27.43 -8.09
N ALA A 20 5.50 26.23 -7.51
CA ALA A 20 4.34 25.33 -7.43
C ALA A 20 3.22 25.92 -6.54
N VAL A 21 3.53 26.72 -5.52
CA VAL A 21 2.56 27.42 -4.66
C VAL A 21 1.58 28.30 -5.46
N ARG A 22 1.95 28.72 -6.68
CA ARG A 22 1.05 29.49 -7.57
C ARG A 22 -0.15 28.66 -8.06
N VAL A 23 -0.09 27.33 -7.99
CA VAL A 23 -1.21 26.42 -8.31
C VAL A 23 -2.37 26.55 -7.31
N LEU A 24 -2.12 27.12 -6.12
CA LEU A 24 -3.13 27.39 -5.09
C LEU A 24 -3.87 28.72 -5.31
N ARG A 25 -3.48 29.55 -6.29
CA ARG A 25 -4.14 30.84 -6.61
C ARG A 25 -5.65 30.71 -6.91
N PRO A 26 -6.15 29.66 -7.59
CA PRO A 26 -7.59 29.46 -7.80
C PRO A 26 -8.40 29.36 -6.49
N LEU A 27 -7.80 28.93 -5.38
CA LEU A 27 -8.49 28.89 -4.08
C LEU A 27 -8.84 30.29 -3.55
N LYS A 28 -8.09 31.35 -3.95
CA LYS A 28 -8.44 32.74 -3.64
C LYS A 28 -9.73 33.19 -4.36
N LEU A 29 -10.03 32.65 -5.54
CA LEU A 29 -11.29 32.95 -6.26
C LEU A 29 -12.49 32.32 -5.53
N VAL A 30 -12.29 31.15 -4.90
CA VAL A 30 -13.33 30.50 -4.09
C VAL A 30 -13.70 31.31 -2.84
N SER A 31 -12.73 32.04 -2.26
CA SER A 31 -13.00 32.97 -1.16
C SER A 31 -13.61 34.31 -1.58
N GLY A 32 -13.66 34.62 -2.88
CA GLY A 32 -14.22 35.88 -3.40
C GLY A 32 -15.72 35.81 -3.68
N ILE A 33 -16.27 34.61 -3.91
CA ILE A 33 -17.68 34.42 -4.26
C ILE A 33 -18.42 33.77 -3.07
N PRO A 34 -19.38 34.47 -2.43
CA PRO A 34 -20.00 34.00 -1.17
C PRO A 34 -20.79 32.70 -1.35
N SER A 35 -21.32 32.40 -2.53
CA SER A 35 -22.03 31.15 -2.82
C SER A 35 -21.10 29.92 -2.77
N LEU A 36 -19.84 30.05 -3.18
CA LEU A 36 -18.88 28.94 -3.20
C LEU A 36 -18.28 28.66 -1.81
N GLN A 37 -18.19 29.69 -0.96
CA GLN A 37 -17.80 29.56 0.45
C GLN A 37 -18.83 28.78 1.27
N VAL A 38 -20.13 28.97 1.01
CA VAL A 38 -21.20 28.23 1.68
C VAL A 38 -21.10 26.73 1.38
N VAL A 39 -20.78 26.37 0.13
CA VAL A 39 -20.57 24.98 -0.28
C VAL A 39 -19.36 24.38 0.41
N LEU A 40 -18.19 25.04 0.39
CA LEU A 40 -16.99 24.52 1.07
C LEU A 40 -17.17 24.39 2.59
N LYS A 41 -17.82 25.36 3.23
CA LYS A 41 -18.09 25.31 4.69
C LYS A 41 -19.03 24.15 5.04
N SER A 42 -19.96 23.83 4.15
CA SER A 42 -20.85 22.67 4.30
C SER A 42 -20.08 21.35 4.18
N ILE A 43 -19.13 21.26 3.24
CA ILE A 43 -18.23 20.09 3.09
C ILE A 43 -17.37 19.91 4.35
N MET A 44 -16.75 20.98 4.86
CA MET A 44 -15.93 20.90 6.08
C MET A 44 -16.74 20.44 7.30
N LYS A 45 -18.01 20.84 7.41
CA LYS A 45 -18.90 20.39 8.49
C LYS A 45 -19.26 18.90 8.35
N ALA A 46 -19.37 18.40 7.12
CA ALA A 46 -19.65 17.00 6.82
C ALA A 46 -18.42 16.08 7.00
N MET A 47 -17.20 16.61 6.91
CA MET A 47 -15.97 15.83 7.13
C MET A 47 -15.77 15.37 8.58
N VAL A 48 -16.24 16.16 9.56
CA VAL A 48 -16.09 15.85 11.00
C VAL A 48 -16.70 14.49 11.39
N PRO A 49 -17.96 14.17 11.06
CA PRO A 49 -18.51 12.84 11.34
C PRO A 49 -17.84 11.73 10.51
N LEU A 50 -17.38 12.03 9.29
CA LEU A 50 -16.64 11.08 8.46
C LEU A 50 -15.29 10.69 9.10
N LEU A 51 -14.63 11.61 9.79
CA LEU A 51 -13.35 11.36 10.45
C LEU A 51 -13.47 10.32 11.57
N GLN A 52 -14.61 10.26 12.28
CA GLN A 52 -14.83 9.25 13.32
C GLN A 52 -14.90 7.83 12.73
N ILE A 53 -15.61 7.68 11.61
CA ILE A 53 -15.67 6.41 10.86
C ILE A 53 -14.29 6.09 10.25
N GLY A 54 -13.61 7.11 9.73
CA GLY A 54 -12.25 7.00 9.21
C GLY A 54 -11.24 6.53 10.27
N LEU A 55 -11.37 7.00 11.51
CA LEU A 55 -10.53 6.55 12.62
C LEU A 55 -10.77 5.08 12.97
N LEU A 56 -12.04 4.64 13.00
CA LEU A 56 -12.38 3.23 13.18
C LEU A 56 -11.78 2.37 12.06
N LEU A 57 -11.89 2.83 10.81
CA LEU A 57 -11.34 2.14 9.65
C LEU A 57 -9.81 2.11 9.67
N PHE A 58 -9.16 3.17 10.14
CA PHE A 58 -7.71 3.20 10.32
C PHE A 58 -7.22 2.18 11.35
N PHE A 59 -7.92 2.04 12.48
CA PHE A 59 -7.62 0.99 13.46
C PHE A 59 -7.80 -0.42 12.87
N ALA A 60 -8.85 -0.63 12.07
CA ALA A 60 -9.05 -1.89 11.38
C ALA A 60 -7.87 -2.17 10.41
N ILE A 61 -7.51 -1.21 9.56
CA ILE A 61 -6.36 -1.32 8.64
C ILE A 61 -5.09 -1.69 9.41
N LEU A 62 -4.82 -1.02 10.53
CA LEU A 62 -3.62 -1.26 11.33
C LEU A 62 -3.58 -2.68 11.89
N MET A 63 -4.72 -3.22 12.32
CA MET A 63 -4.82 -4.62 12.76
C MET A 63 -4.45 -5.60 11.64
N PHE A 64 -5.03 -5.43 10.44
CA PHE A 64 -4.74 -6.31 9.30
C PHE A 64 -3.31 -6.12 8.76
N ALA A 65 -2.76 -4.91 8.85
CA ALA A 65 -1.38 -4.65 8.45
C ALA A 65 -0.39 -5.39 9.36
N ILE A 66 -0.65 -5.44 10.68
CA ILE A 66 0.19 -6.20 11.62
C ILE A 66 0.10 -7.71 11.32
N ILE A 67 -1.12 -8.23 11.12
CA ILE A 67 -1.32 -9.64 10.76
C ILE A 67 -0.59 -9.96 9.45
N GLY A 68 -0.75 -9.14 8.42
CA GLY A 68 -0.07 -9.31 7.14
C GLY A 68 1.45 -9.29 7.28
N LEU A 69 2.00 -8.39 8.11
CA LEU A 69 3.43 -8.32 8.38
C LEU A 69 3.95 -9.60 9.05
N ASP A 70 3.29 -10.09 10.10
CA ASP A 70 3.74 -11.28 10.83
C ASP A 70 3.82 -12.54 9.95
N PHE A 71 2.93 -12.68 8.96
CA PHE A 71 2.88 -13.86 8.09
C PHE A 71 3.65 -13.71 6.78
N TYR A 72 3.66 -12.52 6.18
CA TYR A 72 4.15 -12.30 4.82
C TYR A 72 5.46 -11.51 4.75
N MET A 73 6.10 -11.21 5.88
CA MET A 73 7.43 -10.59 5.91
C MET A 73 8.43 -11.38 5.06
N GLY A 74 9.09 -10.69 4.13
CA GLY A 74 10.11 -11.23 3.24
C GLY A 74 9.60 -12.12 2.10
N ARG A 75 8.31 -12.50 2.11
CA ARG A 75 7.76 -13.46 1.13
C ARG A 75 7.54 -12.85 -0.26
N PHE A 76 7.37 -11.53 -0.32
CA PHE A 76 7.19 -10.80 -1.57
C PHE A 76 8.50 -10.54 -2.34
N HIS A 77 9.65 -10.97 -1.80
CA HIS A 77 10.96 -10.81 -2.44
C HIS A 77 11.44 -12.07 -3.19
N GLN A 78 10.59 -13.09 -3.29
CA GLN A 78 10.88 -14.36 -3.95
C GLN A 78 10.18 -14.39 -5.31
N THR A 79 10.92 -14.49 -6.42
CA THR A 79 10.35 -14.68 -7.77
C THR A 79 11.07 -15.78 -8.54
N CYS A 80 10.49 -16.20 -9.66
CA CYS A 80 11.12 -17.17 -10.55
C CYS A 80 12.22 -16.49 -11.37
N PHE A 81 13.43 -17.02 -11.30
CA PHE A 81 14.57 -16.64 -12.13
C PHE A 81 14.90 -17.74 -13.13
N TRP A 82 15.42 -17.38 -14.30
CA TRP A 82 15.91 -18.35 -15.27
C TRP A 82 17.17 -19.07 -14.75
N VAL A 83 17.27 -20.38 -14.99
CA VAL A 83 18.47 -21.13 -14.57
C VAL A 83 19.65 -20.72 -15.45
N GLY A 84 20.56 -19.92 -14.90
CA GLY A 84 21.80 -19.50 -15.57
C GLY A 84 21.86 -18.02 -15.95
N THR A 85 20.74 -17.28 -15.85
CA THR A 85 20.73 -15.81 -15.94
C THR A 85 20.08 -15.24 -14.69
N ASP A 86 20.59 -14.13 -14.16
CA ASP A 86 20.01 -13.45 -13.00
C ASP A 86 18.83 -12.54 -13.38
N GLU A 87 18.12 -12.91 -14.45
CA GLU A 87 16.97 -12.17 -14.95
C GLU A 87 15.66 -12.77 -14.38
N PRO A 88 14.75 -11.94 -13.86
CA PRO A 88 13.45 -12.40 -13.39
C PRO A 88 12.63 -12.90 -14.59
N ALA A 89 12.13 -14.14 -14.48
CA ALA A 89 11.25 -14.76 -15.47
C ALA A 89 9.77 -14.37 -15.27
N ALA A 90 9.44 -13.82 -14.10
CA ALA A 90 8.08 -13.51 -13.68
C ALA A 90 8.03 -12.30 -12.74
N ASP A 91 6.92 -11.56 -12.82
CA ASP A 91 6.59 -10.43 -11.94
C ASP A 91 5.55 -10.83 -10.87
N PHE A 92 5.62 -12.07 -10.38
CA PHE A 92 4.77 -12.57 -9.30
C PHE A 92 5.61 -13.36 -8.30
N PRO A 93 5.21 -13.38 -7.02
CA PRO A 93 5.93 -14.14 -6.02
C PRO A 93 5.79 -15.65 -6.25
N CYS A 94 6.82 -16.41 -5.92
CA CYS A 94 6.85 -17.86 -6.07
C CYS A 94 6.98 -18.59 -4.73
N GLY A 95 6.78 -19.91 -4.76
CA GLY A 95 7.12 -20.80 -3.66
C GLY A 95 7.74 -22.12 -4.10
N LEU A 96 8.33 -22.82 -3.14
CA LEU A 96 9.06 -24.08 -3.37
C LEU A 96 8.14 -25.31 -3.40
N GLU A 97 6.99 -25.25 -2.72
CA GLU A 97 6.05 -26.37 -2.58
C GLU A 97 4.62 -25.93 -2.87
N ALA A 98 3.81 -26.87 -3.34
CA ALA A 98 2.38 -26.65 -3.54
C ALA A 98 1.72 -26.35 -2.18
N PRO A 99 0.76 -25.42 -2.14
CA PRO A 99 0.04 -24.76 -3.23
C PRO A 99 0.49 -23.34 -3.53
N ALA A 100 1.67 -22.92 -3.06
CA ALA A 100 2.29 -21.71 -3.58
C ALA A 100 2.61 -21.90 -5.07
N ARG A 101 2.80 -20.80 -5.81
CA ARG A 101 3.02 -20.88 -7.24
C ARG A 101 4.44 -21.38 -7.52
N ILE A 102 4.54 -22.61 -8.01
CA ILE A 102 5.81 -23.25 -8.34
C ILE A 102 6.29 -22.74 -9.69
N CYS A 103 7.59 -22.46 -9.78
CA CYS A 103 8.24 -22.06 -11.03
C CYS A 103 8.25 -23.19 -12.06
N GLY A 104 8.13 -22.85 -13.34
CA GLY A 104 8.15 -23.82 -14.44
C GLY A 104 9.54 -24.42 -14.69
N ASN A 105 9.61 -25.44 -15.54
CA ASN A 105 10.87 -26.13 -15.84
C ASN A 105 11.89 -25.18 -16.49
N GLY A 106 13.13 -25.15 -15.96
CA GLY A 106 14.17 -24.19 -16.37
C GLY A 106 14.15 -22.85 -15.62
N THR A 107 13.26 -22.68 -14.63
CA THR A 107 13.26 -21.53 -13.72
C THR A 107 13.34 -21.99 -12.26
N VAL A 108 13.97 -21.19 -11.39
CA VAL A 108 14.15 -21.49 -9.98
C VAL A 108 13.62 -20.33 -9.13
N CYS A 109 12.88 -20.65 -8.07
CA CYS A 109 12.40 -19.66 -7.12
C CYS A 109 13.58 -19.20 -6.26
N ARG A 110 13.93 -17.91 -6.33
CA ARG A 110 15.00 -17.31 -5.53
C ARG A 110 14.55 -15.97 -4.95
N GLU A 111 15.19 -15.61 -3.84
CA GLU A 111 15.16 -14.25 -3.28
C GLU A 111 15.94 -13.29 -4.20
N TYR A 112 15.92 -11.97 -3.94
CA TYR A 112 16.48 -10.87 -4.78
C TYR A 112 15.51 -10.15 -5.71
N TRP A 113 14.20 -10.38 -5.62
CA TRP A 113 13.23 -9.52 -6.27
C TRP A 113 12.94 -8.28 -5.42
N LEU A 114 12.80 -7.10 -6.03
CA LEU A 114 12.37 -5.88 -5.34
C LEU A 114 10.94 -6.00 -4.76
N GLY A 115 10.13 -6.89 -5.33
CA GLY A 115 8.72 -7.06 -5.00
C GLY A 115 7.79 -6.40 -6.02
N PRO A 116 6.47 -6.69 -5.94
CA PRO A 116 5.51 -6.16 -6.90
C PRO A 116 5.41 -4.63 -6.79
N ASN A 117 5.04 -3.98 -7.91
CA ASN A 117 4.94 -2.52 -8.00
C ASN A 117 6.22 -1.80 -7.52
N PHE A 118 7.39 -2.25 -7.97
CA PHE A 118 8.71 -1.72 -7.55
C PHE A 118 8.97 -1.83 -6.04
N GLY A 119 8.41 -2.84 -5.39
CA GLY A 119 8.55 -3.04 -3.94
C GLY A 119 7.68 -2.10 -3.11
N ILE A 120 6.64 -1.49 -3.67
CA ILE A 120 5.68 -0.69 -2.88
C ILE A 120 4.64 -1.60 -2.20
N THR A 121 4.14 -2.60 -2.92
CA THR A 121 3.13 -3.53 -2.41
C THR A 121 3.83 -4.71 -1.73
N ASN A 122 4.10 -4.57 -0.44
CA ASN A 122 4.78 -5.57 0.40
C ASN A 122 4.28 -5.49 1.86
N PHE A 123 4.69 -6.48 2.66
CA PHE A 123 4.40 -6.57 4.09
C PHE A 123 5.67 -6.56 4.96
N ASP A 124 6.76 -5.98 4.49
CA ASP A 124 8.05 -6.00 5.21
C ASP A 124 8.14 -4.92 6.29
N ASN A 125 7.40 -3.82 6.10
CA ASN A 125 7.33 -2.72 7.05
C ASN A 125 5.89 -2.33 7.31
N ILE A 126 5.61 -1.83 8.51
CA ILE A 126 4.25 -1.43 8.91
C ILE A 126 3.64 -0.37 7.97
N LEU A 127 4.46 0.57 7.47
CA LEU A 127 3.97 1.62 6.56
C LEU A 127 3.55 1.04 5.20
N PHE A 128 4.35 0.16 4.62
CA PHE A 128 4.03 -0.50 3.34
C PHE A 128 2.88 -1.50 3.49
N ALA A 129 2.80 -2.21 4.62
CA ALA A 129 1.68 -3.06 4.95
C ALA A 129 0.37 -2.27 5.05
N ILE A 130 0.36 -1.12 5.73
CA ILE A 130 -0.81 -0.22 5.81
C ILE A 130 -1.22 0.27 4.41
N LEU A 131 -0.25 0.68 3.56
CA LEU A 131 -0.54 1.11 2.19
C LEU A 131 -1.13 -0.01 1.34
N THR A 132 -0.60 -1.23 1.45
CA THR A 132 -1.07 -2.41 0.73
C THR A 132 -2.49 -2.79 1.16
N VAL A 133 -2.77 -2.79 2.47
CA VAL A 133 -4.13 -3.05 2.99
C VAL A 133 -5.10 -1.94 2.60
N PHE A 134 -4.68 -0.67 2.66
CA PHE A 134 -5.48 0.45 2.20
C PHE A 134 -5.86 0.31 0.72
N GLN A 135 -4.89 -0.04 -0.13
CA GLN A 135 -5.11 -0.30 -1.55
C GLN A 135 -6.17 -1.40 -1.77
N CYS A 136 -6.12 -2.48 -0.99
CA CYS A 136 -7.15 -3.53 -1.03
C CYS A 136 -8.55 -3.03 -0.67
N ILE A 137 -8.69 -2.26 0.41
CA ILE A 137 -9.99 -1.72 0.86
C ILE A 137 -10.58 -0.74 -0.15
N THR A 138 -9.73 0.00 -0.87
CA THR A 138 -10.17 0.88 -1.95
C THR A 138 -10.63 0.15 -3.21
N MET A 139 -10.53 -1.19 -3.24
CA MET A 139 -10.90 -2.05 -4.38
C MET A 139 -10.12 -1.74 -5.66
N GLU A 140 -8.91 -1.20 -5.55
CA GLU A 140 -8.04 -0.89 -6.69
C GLU A 140 -6.79 -1.79 -6.65
N GLY A 141 -6.59 -2.62 -7.68
CA GLY A 141 -5.45 -3.57 -7.73
C GLY A 141 -5.46 -4.65 -6.65
N TRP A 142 -6.59 -4.86 -5.98
CA TRP A 142 -6.75 -5.81 -4.89
C TRP A 142 -6.62 -7.28 -5.33
N VAL A 143 -7.04 -7.58 -6.56
CA VAL A 143 -6.94 -8.91 -7.17
C VAL A 143 -5.48 -9.32 -7.34
N ASP A 144 -4.61 -8.37 -7.72
CA ASP A 144 -3.18 -8.63 -7.88
C ASP A 144 -2.53 -8.91 -6.52
N ILE A 145 -2.91 -8.15 -5.49
CA ILE A 145 -2.48 -8.40 -4.11
C ILE A 145 -2.92 -9.80 -3.66
N LEU A 146 -4.19 -10.17 -3.90
CA LEU A 146 -4.71 -11.50 -3.57
C LEU A 146 -3.92 -12.62 -4.28
N TYR A 147 -3.63 -12.47 -5.57
CA TYR A 147 -2.85 -13.47 -6.30
C TYR A 147 -1.40 -13.54 -5.83
N ASN A 148 -0.79 -12.41 -5.48
CA ASN A 148 0.56 -12.39 -4.93
C ASN A 148 0.62 -13.06 -3.55
N VAL A 149 -0.32 -12.76 -2.67
CA VAL A 149 -0.51 -13.41 -1.36
C VAL A 149 -0.68 -14.92 -1.52
N SER A 150 -1.56 -15.35 -2.44
CA SER A 150 -1.82 -16.77 -2.71
C SER A 150 -0.63 -17.49 -3.33
N SER A 151 0.13 -16.81 -4.20
CA SER A 151 1.29 -17.38 -4.89
C SER A 151 2.55 -17.43 -4.03
N SER A 152 2.61 -16.60 -2.98
CA SER A 152 3.75 -16.54 -2.05
C SER A 152 3.83 -17.77 -1.15
N ALA A 153 5.06 -18.21 -0.85
CA ALA A 153 5.29 -19.33 0.05
C ALA A 153 4.99 -18.97 1.51
N LEU A 154 3.93 -19.55 2.07
CA LEU A 154 3.65 -19.51 3.51
C LEU A 154 4.01 -20.85 4.15
N THR A 155 4.81 -20.81 5.22
CA THR A 155 5.17 -21.97 6.05
C THR A 155 4.13 -22.21 7.14
N VAL A 156 2.84 -22.13 6.80
CA VAL A 156 1.72 -22.31 7.74
C VAL A 156 0.85 -23.47 7.28
N SER A 157 0.02 -24.01 8.18
CA SER A 157 -0.91 -25.09 7.82
C SER A 157 -1.89 -24.65 6.71
N PRO A 158 -2.37 -25.58 5.88
CA PRO A 158 -3.34 -25.27 4.82
C PRO A 158 -4.56 -24.52 5.34
N ASP A 159 -5.08 -24.91 6.51
CA ASP A 159 -6.24 -24.26 7.14
C ASP A 159 -5.97 -22.79 7.50
N THR A 160 -4.79 -22.49 8.08
CA THR A 160 -4.43 -21.11 8.43
C THR A 160 -4.25 -20.25 7.18
N ARG A 161 -3.69 -20.81 6.10
CA ARG A 161 -3.56 -20.09 4.83
C ARG A 161 -4.93 -19.83 4.19
N ASP A 162 -5.84 -20.79 4.22
CA ASP A 162 -7.18 -20.60 3.65
C ASP A 162 -7.95 -19.51 4.42
N VAL A 163 -7.80 -19.46 5.75
CA VAL A 163 -8.35 -18.37 6.57
C VAL A 163 -7.72 -17.01 6.22
N LEU A 164 -6.39 -16.94 6.03
CA LEU A 164 -5.72 -15.71 5.62
C LEU A 164 -6.18 -15.26 4.23
N ASN A 165 -6.23 -16.16 3.25
CA ASN A 165 -6.72 -15.87 1.90
C ASN A 165 -8.20 -15.43 1.91
N GLN A 166 -9.03 -16.01 2.78
CA GLN A 166 -10.43 -15.59 2.94
C GLN A 166 -10.54 -14.21 3.62
N MET A 167 -9.70 -13.92 4.62
CA MET A 167 -9.67 -12.61 5.27
C MET A 167 -9.22 -11.51 4.31
N PHE A 168 -8.15 -11.75 3.55
CA PHE A 168 -7.66 -10.79 2.58
C PHE A 168 -8.58 -10.71 1.37
N GLY A 169 -9.01 -11.81 0.75
CA GLY A 169 -9.75 -11.79 -0.52
C GLY A 169 -11.28 -11.67 -0.47
N ARG A 170 -11.90 -11.74 0.72
CA ARG A 170 -13.38 -11.71 0.83
C ARG A 170 -13.95 -10.65 1.78
N PHE A 171 -13.15 -10.19 2.75
CA PHE A 171 -13.60 -9.26 3.79
C PHE A 171 -12.97 -7.86 3.64
N PHE A 172 -11.85 -7.71 2.93
CA PHE A 172 -11.04 -6.49 2.94
C PHE A 172 -10.58 -6.09 1.54
N CYS A 173 -10.07 -7.06 0.79
CA CYS A 173 -10.26 -7.16 -0.65
C CYS A 173 -11.54 -8.02 -0.88
#